data_AF-A0AAD4RWS3-F1
#
_entry.id   AF-A0AAD4RWS3-F1
#
_cell.length_a   1.000
_cell.length_b   1.000
_cell.length_c   1.000
_cell.angle_alpha   90.00
_cell.angle_beta   90.00
_cell.angle_gamma   90.00
#
_symmetry.space_group_name_H-M   'P 1'
#
loop_
_entity.id
_entity.type
_entity.pdbx_description
1 polymer ?
#
loop_
_entity_poly.entity_id
_entity_poly.type
_entity_poly.pdbx_seq_one_letter_code
_entity_poly.pdbx_strand_id
1 'polypeptide(L)'
;MDTFRDKLDVLLSDAASRFKGFNYSKDMLNEEVEQYKRFADRLGPFVADTVHVVNDSISQKKKILVEGGQATMLDIDFGTYPFVTSSSPSAGGICTGLGIAPRVLGDLIRVVKAYTTRVGSGPFPTELLCEAGEDLRKAGHEFGTTTGRPRRCGWLDIVALKFCCQINGFSSLNLTKLDVLSSLQEIKLGISYKIDGIPCRPFCAGASTG
;
A
#
# COMPACT_ATOMS: atom_id res chain seq x y z
N MET A 1 12.25 -12.68 -27.75
CA MET A 1 12.31 -13.63 -26.61
C MET A 1 13.69 -14.22 -26.41
N ASP A 2 14.61 -14.03 -27.35
CA ASP A 2 15.87 -14.77 -27.44
C ASP A 2 16.78 -14.58 -26.22
N THR A 3 16.70 -13.43 -25.54
CA THR A 3 17.48 -13.16 -24.31
C THR A 3 16.71 -13.39 -23.01
N PHE A 4 15.41 -13.72 -23.05
CA PHE A 4 14.59 -13.85 -21.84
C PHE A 4 15.03 -15.02 -20.98
N ARG A 5 15.33 -16.16 -21.63
CA ARG A 5 15.82 -17.37 -20.98
C ARG A 5 17.05 -17.10 -20.11
N ASP A 6 18.06 -16.45 -20.66
CA ASP A 6 19.32 -16.21 -19.98
C ASP A 6 19.13 -15.27 -18.77
N LYS A 7 18.24 -14.27 -18.90
CA LYS A 7 17.89 -13.39 -17.78
C LYS A 7 17.14 -14.12 -16.66
N LEU A 8 16.24 -15.03 -17.02
CA LEU A 8 15.49 -15.82 -16.04
C LEU A 8 16.43 -16.81 -15.31
N ASP A 9 17.35 -17.45 -16.03
CA ASP A 9 18.35 -18.36 -15.48
C ASP A 9 19.20 -17.70 -14.38
N VAL A 10 19.63 -16.45 -14.59
CA VAL A 10 20.38 -15.67 -13.59
C VAL A 10 19.59 -15.51 -12.29
N LEU A 11 18.29 -15.17 -12.36
CA LEU A 11 17.45 -14.97 -11.18
C LEU A 11 17.15 -16.28 -10.45
N LEU A 12 16.86 -17.36 -11.19
CA LEU A 12 16.61 -18.67 -10.61
C LEU A 12 17.88 -19.26 -9.96
N SER A 13 19.04 -19.03 -10.58
CA SER A 13 20.34 -19.43 -10.03
C SER A 13 20.67 -18.68 -8.74
N ASP A 14 20.41 -17.36 -8.70
CA ASP A 14 20.58 -16.57 -7.48
C ASP A 14 19.69 -17.11 -6.35
N ALA A 15 18.40 -17.33 -6.62
CA ALA A 15 17.46 -17.91 -5.66
C ALA A 15 17.90 -19.30 -5.15
N ALA A 16 18.36 -20.18 -6.04
CA ALA A 16 18.87 -21.52 -5.68
C ALA A 16 20.11 -21.44 -4.79
N SER A 17 21.01 -20.50 -5.06
CA SER A 17 22.20 -20.27 -4.24
C SER A 17 21.83 -19.79 -2.83
N ARG A 18 20.77 -18.99 -2.71
CA ARG A 18 20.33 -18.39 -1.45
C ARG A 18 19.54 -19.37 -0.58
N PHE A 19 18.72 -20.22 -1.19
CA PHE A 19 17.76 -21.08 -0.50
C PHE A 19 17.96 -22.55 -0.87
N LYS A 20 18.50 -23.35 0.07
CA LYS A 20 18.77 -24.79 -0.12
C LYS A 20 17.54 -25.65 -0.47
N GLY A 21 16.33 -25.16 -0.18
CA GLY A 21 15.08 -25.85 -0.52
C GLY A 21 14.51 -25.47 -1.89
N PHE A 22 15.15 -24.55 -2.62
CA PHE A 22 14.73 -24.16 -3.96
C PHE A 22 15.36 -25.09 -4.99
N ASN A 23 14.58 -26.06 -5.47
CA ASN A 23 15.03 -27.09 -6.40
C ASN A 23 15.02 -26.56 -7.84
N TYR A 24 16.04 -25.77 -8.17
CA TYR A 24 16.25 -25.30 -9.53
C TYR A 24 16.70 -26.43 -10.47
N SER A 25 16.06 -26.54 -11.65
CA SER A 25 16.44 -27.48 -12.71
C SER A 25 16.33 -26.82 -14.09
N LYS A 26 17.06 -27.37 -15.06
CA LYS A 26 16.98 -26.92 -16.46
C LYS A 26 15.59 -27.15 -17.06
N ASP A 27 14.90 -28.19 -16.62
CA ASP A 27 13.54 -28.51 -17.07
C ASP A 27 12.55 -27.46 -16.56
N MET A 28 12.65 -27.06 -15.29
CA MET A 28 11.87 -25.94 -14.74
C MET A 28 12.11 -24.65 -15.52
N LEU A 29 13.37 -24.31 -15.83
CA LEU A 29 13.68 -23.14 -16.66
C LEU A 29 13.02 -23.23 -18.04
N ASN A 30 13.07 -24.39 -18.69
CA ASN A 30 12.43 -24.61 -19.99
C ASN A 30 10.91 -24.40 -19.93
N GLU A 31 10.28 -24.99 -18.92
CA GLU A 31 8.84 -24.90 -18.70
C GLU A 31 8.39 -23.45 -18.45
N GLU A 32 9.07 -22.73 -17.56
CA GLU A 32 8.81 -21.32 -17.27
C GLU A 32 9.01 -20.46 -18.54
N VAL A 33 10.07 -20.68 -19.30
CA VAL A 33 10.30 -19.94 -20.56
C VAL A 33 9.15 -20.16 -21.55
N GLU A 34 8.71 -21.40 -21.76
CA GLU A 34 7.60 -21.70 -22.66
C GLU A 34 6.25 -21.15 -22.15
N GLN A 35 6.03 -21.18 -20.84
CA GLN A 35 4.85 -20.59 -20.23
C GLN A 35 4.81 -19.07 -20.44
N TYR A 36 5.91 -18.38 -20.13
CA TYR A 36 6.02 -16.93 -20.29
C TYR A 36 6.01 -16.50 -21.75
N LYS A 37 6.43 -17.33 -22.72
CA LYS A 37 6.20 -17.08 -24.16
C LYS A 37 4.71 -16.93 -24.48
N ARG A 38 3.88 -17.86 -24.00
CA ARG A 38 2.42 -17.79 -24.20
C ARG A 38 1.81 -16.56 -23.54
N PHE A 39 2.32 -16.18 -22.37
CA PHE A 39 1.90 -14.94 -21.71
C PHE A 39 2.35 -13.70 -22.49
N ALA A 40 3.57 -13.69 -23.03
CA ALA A 40 4.08 -12.60 -23.83
C ALA A 40 3.26 -12.40 -25.11
N ASP A 41 2.86 -13.48 -25.79
CA ASP A 41 2.00 -13.40 -26.98
C ASP A 41 0.64 -12.75 -26.65
N ARG A 42 0.06 -13.13 -25.49
CA ARG A 42 -1.22 -12.58 -25.04
C ARG A 42 -1.10 -11.14 -24.52
N LEU A 43 -0.01 -10.82 -23.84
CA LEU A 43 0.22 -9.51 -23.22
C LEU A 43 0.74 -8.48 -24.24
N GLY A 44 1.44 -8.93 -25.29
CA GLY A 44 2.11 -8.12 -26.29
C GLY A 44 1.29 -6.95 -26.83
N PRO A 45 0.00 -7.13 -27.22
CA PRO A 45 -0.84 -6.04 -27.70
C PRO A 45 -1.10 -4.91 -26.68
N PHE A 46 -0.88 -5.14 -25.39
CA PHE A 46 -1.08 -4.16 -24.33
C PHE A 46 0.21 -3.45 -23.90
N VAL A 47 1.38 -3.97 -24.29
CA VAL A 47 2.67 -3.37 -23.94
C VAL A 47 2.87 -2.10 -24.75
N ALA A 48 3.10 -0.99 -24.07
CA ALA A 48 3.36 0.31 -24.67
C ALA A 48 4.39 1.08 -23.85
N ASP A 49 5.00 2.11 -24.45
CA ASP A 49 5.78 3.09 -23.72
C ASP A 49 4.83 3.95 -22.87
N THR A 50 4.64 3.54 -21.62
CA THR A 50 3.70 4.19 -20.69
C THR A 50 4.14 5.60 -20.34
N VAL A 51 5.45 5.88 -20.28
CA VAL A 51 5.98 7.22 -20.02
C VAL A 51 5.60 8.16 -21.15
N HIS A 52 5.78 7.72 -22.41
CA HIS A 52 5.35 8.49 -23.56
C HIS A 52 3.83 8.70 -23.57
N VAL A 53 3.05 7.62 -23.41
CA VAL A 53 1.57 7.67 -23.43
C VAL A 53 1.02 8.67 -22.40
N VAL A 54 1.54 8.64 -21.17
CA VAL A 54 1.08 9.52 -20.10
C VAL A 54 1.47 10.97 -20.37
N ASN A 55 2.73 11.24 -20.72
CA ASN A 55 3.21 12.61 -20.96
C ASN A 55 2.60 13.24 -22.23
N ASP A 56 2.41 12.45 -23.29
CA ASP A 56 1.69 12.89 -24.50
C ASP A 56 0.23 13.23 -24.17
N SER A 57 -0.45 12.38 -23.38
CA SER A 57 -1.81 12.64 -22.91
C SER A 57 -1.92 13.93 -22.08
N ILE A 58 -0.95 14.22 -21.22
CA ILE A 58 -0.85 15.49 -20.49
C ILE A 58 -0.71 16.66 -21.47
N SER A 59 0.17 16.56 -22.47
CA SER A 59 0.40 17.64 -23.44
C SER A 59 -0.86 17.97 -24.27
N GLN A 60 -1.68 16.94 -24.53
CA GLN A 60 -2.99 17.04 -25.18
C GLN A 60 -4.11 17.47 -24.23
N LYS A 61 -3.80 17.83 -22.99
CA LYS A 61 -4.77 18.25 -21.94
C LYS A 61 -5.82 17.17 -21.62
N LYS A 62 -5.50 15.89 -21.83
CA LYS A 62 -6.37 14.80 -21.38
C LYS A 62 -6.36 14.72 -19.85
N LYS A 63 -7.51 14.40 -19.27
CA LYS A 63 -7.63 14.17 -17.82
C LYS A 63 -7.13 12.77 -17.49
N ILE A 64 -6.28 12.69 -16.49
CA ILE A 64 -5.71 11.44 -15.98
C ILE A 64 -6.02 11.36 -14.49
N LEU A 65 -6.53 10.22 -14.05
CA LEU A 65 -6.70 9.90 -12.64
C LEU A 65 -5.70 8.81 -12.28
N VAL A 66 -4.88 9.07 -11.27
CA VAL A 66 -3.92 8.08 -10.76
C VAL A 66 -4.56 7.33 -9.61
N GLU A 67 -4.50 6.00 -9.67
CA GLU A 67 -4.91 5.11 -8.58
C GLU A 67 -3.70 4.78 -7.70
N GLY A 68 -3.81 5.07 -6.40
CA GLY A 68 -2.80 4.67 -5.41
C GLY A 68 -2.96 3.21 -5.00
N GLY A 69 -1.86 2.44 -4.97
CA GLY A 69 -1.91 1.00 -4.66
C GLY A 69 -2.22 0.68 -3.19
N GLN A 70 -1.46 1.25 -2.26
CA GLN A 70 -1.68 1.13 -0.81
C GLN A 70 -1.77 2.52 -0.14
N ALA A 71 -1.83 2.56 1.19
CA ALA A 71 -1.78 3.79 1.97
C ALA A 71 -0.34 4.15 2.37
N THR A 72 -0.05 5.44 2.54
CA THR A 72 1.27 5.96 2.95
C THR A 72 1.80 5.39 4.28
N MET A 73 0.93 4.91 5.18
CA MET A 73 1.39 4.24 6.42
C MET A 73 2.03 2.85 6.17
N LEU A 74 1.92 2.34 4.93
CA LEU A 74 2.60 1.16 4.43
C LEU A 74 3.74 1.52 3.47
N ASP A 75 4.11 2.80 3.37
CA ASP A 75 5.21 3.23 2.51
C ASP A 75 6.56 2.75 3.03
N ILE A 76 7.46 2.40 2.12
CA ILE A 76 8.79 1.88 2.47
C ILE A 76 9.62 2.87 3.29
N ASP A 77 9.47 4.18 3.04
CA ASP A 77 10.22 5.24 3.71
C ASP A 77 9.41 5.88 4.84
N PHE A 78 8.12 6.11 4.61
CA PHE A 78 7.28 6.89 5.52
C PHE A 78 6.36 6.04 6.41
N GLY A 79 6.26 4.74 6.15
CA GLY A 79 5.40 3.84 6.89
C GLY A 79 5.98 3.36 8.22
N THR A 80 5.29 2.40 8.83
CA THR A 80 5.74 1.75 10.07
C THR A 80 6.78 0.66 9.81
N TYR A 81 7.94 1.03 9.25
CA TYR A 81 9.01 0.10 8.92
C TYR A 81 9.41 -0.77 10.14
N PRO A 82 9.66 -2.09 9.98
CA PRO A 82 9.71 -2.87 8.73
C PRO A 82 8.36 -3.44 8.26
N PHE A 83 7.24 -3.06 8.90
CA PHE A 83 5.92 -3.63 8.64
C PHE A 83 5.17 -2.89 7.52
N VAL A 84 5.85 -2.72 6.39
CA VAL A 84 5.44 -1.89 5.25
C VAL A 84 5.50 -2.71 3.95
N THR A 85 5.02 -2.15 2.84
CA THR A 85 5.30 -2.72 1.52
C THR A 85 6.68 -2.26 1.03
N SER A 86 7.22 -2.96 0.02
CA SER A 86 8.50 -2.61 -0.61
C SER A 86 8.39 -1.49 -1.65
N SER A 87 7.22 -0.87 -1.79
CA SER A 87 6.95 0.22 -2.73
C SER A 87 6.62 1.53 -2.02
N SER A 88 6.40 2.59 -2.82
CA SER A 88 6.13 3.95 -2.33
C SER A 88 4.68 4.40 -2.62
N PRO A 89 3.68 3.99 -1.83
CA PRO A 89 2.29 4.48 -1.86
C PRO A 89 2.13 5.93 -1.34
N SER A 90 3.10 6.78 -1.62
CA SER A 90 3.08 8.22 -1.40
C SER A 90 2.94 8.95 -2.74
N ALA A 91 2.64 10.25 -2.70
CA ALA A 91 2.54 11.09 -3.90
C ALA A 91 3.82 11.09 -4.74
N GLY A 92 4.99 10.92 -4.10
CA GLY A 92 6.26 10.76 -4.79
C GLY A 92 6.31 9.52 -5.70
N GLY A 93 5.67 8.42 -5.26
CA GLY A 93 5.56 7.18 -6.04
C GLY A 93 4.79 7.33 -7.36
N ILE A 94 3.92 8.34 -7.46
CA ILE A 94 3.25 8.69 -8.72
C ILE A 94 4.28 9.15 -9.75
N CYS A 95 5.22 10.01 -9.33
CA CYS A 95 6.22 10.57 -10.22
C CYS A 95 7.20 9.49 -10.69
N THR A 96 7.72 8.69 -9.75
CA THR A 96 8.70 7.63 -10.04
C THR A 96 8.07 6.46 -10.80
N GLY A 97 6.79 6.14 -10.55
CA GLY A 97 6.09 5.05 -11.20
C GLY A 97 5.53 5.37 -12.59
N LEU A 98 5.19 6.63 -12.87
CA LEU A 98 4.59 7.05 -14.16
C LEU A 98 5.52 7.88 -15.05
N GLY A 99 6.68 8.32 -14.53
CA GLY A 99 7.61 9.18 -15.28
C GLY A 99 7.04 10.56 -15.56
N ILE A 100 6.30 11.13 -14.60
CA ILE A 100 5.72 12.48 -14.71
C ILE A 100 6.43 13.47 -13.79
N ALA A 101 6.54 14.72 -14.25
CA ALA A 101 7.17 15.77 -13.46
C ALA A 101 6.30 16.15 -12.24
N PRO A 102 6.87 16.33 -11.03
CA PRO A 102 6.10 16.66 -9.83
C PRO A 102 5.18 17.88 -9.98
N ARG A 103 5.61 18.90 -10.74
CA ARG A 103 4.85 20.13 -11.01
C ARG A 103 3.56 19.92 -11.82
N VAL A 104 3.38 18.75 -12.43
CA VAL A 104 2.20 18.42 -13.23
C VAL A 104 1.11 17.77 -12.36
N LEU A 105 1.45 17.32 -11.16
CA LEU A 105 0.46 16.79 -10.22
C LEU A 105 -0.56 17.87 -9.88
N GLY A 106 -1.84 17.51 -10.06
CA GLY A 106 -2.97 18.33 -9.68
C GLY A 106 -3.49 17.96 -8.29
N ASP A 107 -4.81 17.84 -8.18
CA ASP A 107 -5.47 17.49 -6.94
C ASP A 107 -5.13 16.07 -6.47
N LEU A 108 -4.79 15.97 -5.18
CA LEU A 108 -4.56 14.70 -4.49
C LEU A 108 -5.67 14.49 -3.46
N ILE A 109 -6.49 13.47 -3.70
CA ILE A 109 -7.60 13.10 -2.82
C ILE A 109 -7.15 11.98 -1.90
N ARG A 110 -7.22 12.21 -0.59
CA ARG A 110 -6.94 11.16 0.38
C ARG A 110 -8.19 10.34 0.67
N VAL A 111 -8.12 9.03 0.48
CA VAL A 111 -9.13 8.12 1.01
C VAL A 111 -8.82 7.82 2.48
N VAL A 112 -9.72 8.22 3.36
CA VAL A 112 -9.63 7.99 4.81
C VAL A 112 -10.85 7.18 5.22
N LYS A 113 -10.65 6.15 6.02
CA LYS A 113 -11.75 5.41 6.63
C LYS A 113 -12.13 6.06 7.95
N ALA A 114 -13.41 6.06 8.33
CA ALA A 114 -13.90 6.66 9.58
C ALA A 114 -13.31 6.03 10.85
N TYR A 115 -12.63 4.89 10.71
CA TYR A 115 -11.85 4.16 11.70
C TYR A 115 -10.62 3.57 11.01
N THR A 116 -9.65 3.06 11.75
CA THR A 116 -8.42 2.51 11.18
C THR A 116 -8.45 0.99 11.15
N THR A 117 -7.78 0.41 10.16
CA THR A 117 -7.66 -1.04 10.01
C THR A 117 -6.27 -1.43 9.53
N ARG A 118 -5.78 -2.59 9.98
CA ARG A 118 -4.48 -3.14 9.55
C ARG A 118 -4.58 -4.62 9.17
N VAL A 119 -4.09 -4.96 7.98
CA VAL A 119 -3.95 -6.33 7.48
C VAL A 119 -2.52 -6.80 7.75
N GLY A 120 -2.26 -7.34 8.94
CA GLY A 120 -0.92 -7.81 9.34
C GLY A 120 -0.48 -7.34 10.73
N SER A 121 0.74 -7.75 11.11
CA SER A 121 1.40 -7.37 12.36
C SER A 121 2.01 -5.96 12.27
N GLY A 122 2.55 -5.47 13.38
CA GLY A 122 3.22 -4.17 13.50
C GLY A 122 2.48 -3.17 14.40
N PRO A 123 3.07 -2.00 14.68
CA PRO A 123 2.51 -1.01 15.59
C PRO A 123 1.11 -0.55 15.21
N PHE A 124 0.18 -0.51 16.17
CA PHE A 124 -1.16 0.00 15.90
C PHE A 124 -1.70 0.77 17.12
N PRO A 125 -1.35 2.07 17.23
CA PRO A 125 -1.60 2.87 18.44
C PRO A 125 -3.06 2.93 18.90
N THR A 126 -4.00 2.92 17.96
CA THR A 126 -5.44 3.01 18.24
C THR A 126 -6.17 1.67 18.15
N GLU A 127 -5.45 0.55 18.14
CA GLU A 127 -6.05 -0.78 18.06
C GLU A 127 -7.02 -1.04 19.21
N LEU A 128 -8.15 -1.67 18.87
CA LEU A 128 -9.17 -2.10 19.82
C LEU A 128 -9.17 -3.62 19.91
N LEU A 129 -8.80 -4.12 21.09
CA LEU A 129 -8.83 -5.54 21.45
C LEU A 129 -10.10 -5.93 22.24
N CYS A 130 -11.03 -4.99 22.38
CA CYS A 130 -12.30 -5.16 23.09
C CYS A 130 -13.48 -5.34 22.12
N GLU A 131 -14.69 -5.49 22.68
CA GLU A 131 -15.95 -5.68 21.92
C GLU A 131 -16.17 -4.61 20.85
N ALA A 132 -15.87 -3.33 21.12
CA ALA A 132 -16.00 -2.27 20.13
C ALA A 132 -15.13 -2.51 18.87
N GLY A 133 -13.97 -3.14 19.01
CA GLY A 133 -13.13 -3.54 17.89
C GLY A 133 -13.74 -4.68 17.07
N GLU A 134 -14.45 -5.61 17.72
CA GLU A 134 -15.18 -6.69 17.06
C GLU A 134 -16.40 -6.16 16.30
N ASP A 135 -17.12 -5.20 16.88
CA ASP A 135 -18.29 -4.57 16.26
C ASP A 135 -17.90 -3.81 15.00
N LEU A 136 -16.84 -2.99 15.08
CA LEU A 136 -16.26 -2.31 13.92
C LEU A 136 -15.84 -3.31 12.82
N ARG A 137 -15.24 -4.43 13.20
CA ARG A 137 -14.80 -5.45 12.25
C ARG A 137 -15.98 -6.09 11.52
N LYS A 138 -17.03 -6.47 12.26
CA LYS A 138 -18.23 -7.11 11.71
C LYS A 138 -19.01 -6.15 10.81
N ALA A 139 -19.35 -4.97 11.31
CA ALA A 139 -20.09 -3.96 10.54
C ALA A 139 -19.28 -3.46 9.34
N GLY A 140 -17.96 -3.37 9.45
CA GLY A 140 -17.07 -2.97 8.37
C GLY A 140 -16.72 -4.06 7.37
N HIS A 141 -17.13 -5.32 7.61
CA HIS A 141 -16.69 -6.50 6.86
C HIS A 141 -15.16 -6.60 6.72
N GLU A 142 -14.44 -6.35 7.81
CA GLU A 142 -12.98 -6.26 7.82
C GLU A 142 -12.31 -7.63 7.94
N PHE A 143 -12.48 -8.43 6.89
CA PHE A 143 -11.89 -9.75 6.73
C PHE A 143 -11.12 -9.84 5.41
N GLY A 144 -10.15 -10.74 5.33
CA GLY A 144 -9.48 -11.05 4.06
C GLY A 144 -10.46 -11.65 3.07
N THR A 145 -10.53 -11.13 1.84
CA THR A 145 -11.48 -11.61 0.82
C THR A 145 -11.23 -13.06 0.41
N THR A 146 -9.96 -13.48 0.34
CA THR A 146 -9.58 -14.86 -0.01
C THR A 146 -9.44 -15.77 1.20
N THR A 147 -8.84 -15.27 2.29
CA THR A 147 -8.49 -16.11 3.46
C THR A 147 -9.52 -16.08 4.58
N GLY A 148 -10.44 -15.12 4.58
CA GLY A 148 -11.36 -14.88 5.70
C GLY A 148 -10.68 -14.39 6.99
N ARG A 149 -9.37 -14.15 7.00
CA ARG A 149 -8.65 -13.77 8.23
C ARG A 149 -9.14 -12.40 8.73
N PRO A 150 -9.44 -12.24 10.03
CA PRO A 150 -9.87 -10.97 10.59
C PRO A 150 -8.75 -9.92 10.50
N ARG A 151 -9.14 -8.68 10.19
CA ARG A 151 -8.24 -7.53 10.23
C ARG A 151 -8.29 -6.86 11.59
N ARG A 152 -7.16 -6.30 12.00
CA ARG A 152 -7.09 -5.48 13.22
C ARG A 152 -7.86 -4.19 12.98
N CYS A 153 -8.65 -3.76 13.96
CA CYS A 153 -9.51 -2.58 13.87
C CYS A 153 -9.23 -1.64 15.04
N GLY A 154 -9.37 -0.33 14.82
CA GLY A 154 -9.04 0.68 15.80
C GLY A 154 -9.70 2.02 15.51
N TRP A 155 -9.64 2.95 16.45
CA TRP A 155 -10.18 4.30 16.25
C TRP A 155 -9.43 5.07 15.14
N LEU A 156 -10.07 6.09 14.57
CA LEU A 156 -9.39 6.96 13.61
C LEU A 156 -8.20 7.66 14.29
N ASP A 157 -7.02 7.47 13.72
CA ASP A 157 -5.77 8.02 14.22
C ASP A 157 -5.45 9.36 13.55
N ILE A 158 -5.64 10.46 14.29
CA ILE A 158 -5.45 11.82 13.79
C ILE A 158 -3.97 12.18 13.72
N VAL A 159 -3.10 11.56 14.53
CA VAL A 159 -1.66 11.79 14.49
C VAL A 159 -1.08 11.23 13.19
N ALA A 160 -1.38 9.97 12.88
CA ALA A 160 -1.00 9.34 11.61
C ALA A 160 -1.68 10.02 10.42
N LEU A 161 -2.94 10.46 10.57
CA LEU A 161 -3.63 11.26 9.55
C LEU A 161 -2.85 12.53 9.24
N LYS A 162 -2.53 13.37 10.22
CA LYS A 162 -1.78 14.61 9.98
C LYS A 162 -0.42 14.36 9.34
N PHE A 163 0.28 13.33 9.79
CA PHE A 163 1.56 12.93 9.20
C PHE A 163 1.44 12.61 7.71
N CYS A 164 0.52 11.73 7.30
CA CYS A 164 0.34 11.44 5.87
C CYS A 164 -0.12 12.68 5.08
N CYS A 165 -0.89 13.60 5.67
CA CYS A 165 -1.28 14.83 4.98
C CYS A 165 -0.07 15.71 4.69
N GLN A 166 0.87 15.80 5.63
CA GLN A 166 2.12 16.54 5.45
C GLN A 166 3.01 15.92 4.36
N ILE A 167 3.11 14.58 4.31
CA ILE A 167 3.95 13.89 3.32
C ILE A 167 3.43 14.07 1.89
N ASN A 168 2.10 14.02 1.71
CA ASN A 168 1.51 13.96 0.37
C ASN A 168 0.94 15.29 -0.14
N GLY A 169 0.67 16.26 0.74
CA GLY A 169 0.06 17.53 0.33
C GLY A 169 -1.34 17.38 -0.26
N PHE A 170 -2.21 16.58 0.36
CA PHE A 170 -3.58 16.35 -0.13
C PHE A 170 -4.39 17.64 -0.23
N SER A 171 -5.14 17.80 -1.33
CA SER A 171 -6.06 18.93 -1.53
C SER A 171 -7.45 18.67 -0.93
N SER A 172 -7.85 17.40 -0.82
CA SER A 172 -9.13 17.02 -0.22
C SER A 172 -9.09 15.64 0.43
N LEU A 173 -10.13 15.35 1.23
CA LEU A 173 -10.31 14.07 1.91
C LEU A 173 -11.64 13.44 1.47
N ASN A 174 -11.62 12.12 1.26
CA ASN A 174 -12.79 11.28 1.10
C ASN A 174 -12.93 10.41 2.36
N LEU A 175 -13.88 10.75 3.23
CA LEU A 175 -14.19 10.00 4.44
C LEU A 175 -15.16 8.86 4.11
N THR A 176 -14.64 7.63 4.19
CA THR A 176 -15.33 6.39 3.80
C THR A 176 -15.76 5.57 5.01
N LYS A 177 -16.73 4.68 4.79
CA LYS A 177 -17.27 3.76 5.80
C LYS A 177 -17.75 4.47 7.08
N LEU A 178 -18.37 5.63 6.91
CA LEU A 178 -18.95 6.37 8.02
C LEU A 178 -20.16 5.64 8.61
N ASP A 179 -20.90 4.92 7.78
CA ASP A 179 -22.03 4.06 8.12
C ASP A 179 -21.70 2.98 9.15
N VAL A 180 -20.44 2.50 9.18
CA VAL A 180 -19.97 1.49 10.14
C VAL A 180 -20.02 1.98 11.58
N LEU A 181 -19.97 3.30 11.80
CA LEU A 181 -19.98 3.89 13.14
C LEU A 181 -21.40 4.06 13.71
N SER A 182 -22.45 3.75 12.94
CA SER A 182 -23.85 4.13 13.25
C SER A 182 -24.40 3.53 14.55
N SER A 183 -23.91 2.36 14.97
CA SER A 183 -24.39 1.67 16.18
C SER A 183 -23.59 2.00 17.44
N LEU A 184 -22.53 2.80 17.33
CA LEU A 184 -21.65 3.09 18.46
C LEU A 184 -22.19 4.26 19.29
N GLN A 185 -22.28 4.08 20.61
CA GLN A 185 -22.70 5.14 21.54
C GLN A 185 -21.67 6.27 21.63
N GLU A 186 -20.39 5.92 21.57
CA GLU A 186 -19.27 6.86 21.62
C GLU A 186 -18.26 6.56 20.50
N ILE A 187 -17.73 7.61 19.90
CA ILE A 187 -16.67 7.53 18.90
C ILE A 187 -15.45 8.27 19.43
N LYS A 188 -14.30 7.61 19.46
CA LYS A 188 -13.03 8.20 19.93
C LYS A 188 -12.10 8.47 18.76
N LEU A 189 -11.23 9.47 18.94
CA LEU A 189 -10.20 9.87 17.97
C LEU A 189 -8.83 9.90 18.64
N GLY A 190 -7.83 9.31 18.00
CA GLY A 190 -6.43 9.34 18.45
C GLY A 190 -5.77 10.68 18.14
N ILE A 191 -5.88 11.67 19.04
CA ILE A 191 -5.43 13.05 18.78
C ILE A 191 -3.96 13.34 19.14
N SER A 192 -3.35 12.50 19.98
CA SER A 192 -1.97 12.66 20.46
C SER A 192 -1.42 11.33 20.94
N TYR A 193 -0.10 11.14 20.83
CA TYR A 193 0.59 9.99 21.43
C TYR A 193 1.37 10.40 22.68
N LYS A 194 1.49 9.44 23.60
CA LYS A 194 2.41 9.51 24.74
C LYS A 194 3.25 8.24 24.76
N ILE A 195 4.56 8.40 24.94
CA ILE A 195 5.49 7.29 25.19
C ILE A 195 6.05 7.54 26.59
N ASP A 196 5.91 6.58 27.50
CA ASP A 196 6.32 6.71 28.90
C ASP A 196 5.76 7.97 29.59
N GLY A 197 4.52 8.33 29.27
CA GLY A 197 3.84 9.53 29.76
C GLY A 197 4.26 10.84 29.09
N ILE A 198 5.30 10.84 28.26
CA ILE A 198 5.84 12.01 27.56
C ILE A 198 5.12 12.18 26.21
N PRO A 199 4.55 13.35 25.91
CA PRO A 199 3.94 13.62 24.60
C PRO A 199 4.96 13.48 23.46
N CYS A 200 4.69 12.63 22.46
CA CYS A 200 5.47 12.56 21.21
C CYS A 200 4.83 13.49 20.15
N ARG A 201 5.65 14.40 19.59
CA ARG A 201 5.38 15.14 18.34
C ARG A 201 6.70 15.18 17.54
N PRO A 202 6.75 14.88 16.23
CA PRO A 202 5.70 14.38 15.30
C PRO A 202 5.52 12.85 15.36
N PHE A 203 4.74 12.24 14.44
CA PHE A 203 4.54 10.78 14.35
C PHE A 203 5.86 10.00 14.51
N CYS A 204 5.91 9.13 15.52
CA CYS A 204 7.09 8.31 15.85
C CYS A 204 6.90 6.91 15.24
N ALA A 205 7.67 6.54 14.19
CA ALA A 205 7.52 5.24 13.49
C ALA A 205 7.70 4.01 14.40
N GLY A 206 8.38 4.16 15.54
CA GLY A 206 8.60 3.14 16.56
C GLY A 206 7.65 3.19 17.77
N ALA A 207 6.59 4.00 17.75
CA ALA A 207 5.64 4.05 18.86
C ALA A 207 4.82 2.74 18.92
N SER A 208 5.30 1.75 19.67
CA SER A 208 4.51 0.61 20.11
C SER A 208 3.61 1.05 21.27
N THR A 209 2.38 0.54 21.30
CA THR A 209 1.52 0.63 22.49
C THR A 209 2.21 -0.11 23.63
N GLY A 210 2.58 0.61 24.68
CA GLY A 210 2.78 0.03 26.01
C GLY A 210 1.45 -0.24 26.70
#